data_AF-A0A949N3N7-F1
#
_entry.id   AF-A0A949N3N7-F1
#
_cell.length_a   1.000
_cell.length_b   1.000
_cell.length_c   1.000
_cell.angle_alpha   90.00
_cell.angle_beta   90.00
_cell.angle_gamma   90.00
#
_symmetry.space_group_name_H-M   'P 1'
#
loop_
_entity.id
_entity.type
_entity.pdbx_description
1 polymer ?
#
loop_
_entity_poly.entity_id
_entity_poly.type
_entity_poly.pdbx_seq_one_letter_code
_entity_poly.pdbx_strand_id
1 'polypeptide(L)'
;MSEKAISSEELRKKAADLGFHVIYVPHERIKNHNACYNVIVEGKNIFPPAAQALEIPLNEIWISEKWKHYEKFILYHELREIEYRTQGASVENAHFLSQRDCILMWGDDPEWRKGLVDVHIQDVFTRIEGMDPKKK
;
A
#
# COMPACT_ATOMS: atom_id res chain seq x y z
N MET A 1 21.22 -16.89 -7.19
CA MET A 1 21.53 -15.45 -7.29
C MET A 1 20.73 -14.78 -6.19
N SER A 2 21.38 -14.31 -5.12
CA SER A 2 20.69 -13.55 -4.06
C SER A 2 20.27 -12.23 -4.68
N GLU A 3 18.99 -12.07 -4.99
CA GLU A 3 18.43 -10.74 -5.21
C GLU A 3 18.63 -9.98 -3.91
N LYS A 4 19.34 -8.85 -3.97
CA LYS A 4 19.45 -7.95 -2.83
C LYS A 4 18.05 -7.46 -2.51
N ALA A 5 17.64 -7.64 -1.25
CA ALA A 5 16.37 -7.10 -0.77
C ALA A 5 16.34 -5.58 -1.03
N ILE A 6 15.31 -5.12 -1.75
CA ILE A 6 15.13 -3.70 -2.07
C ILE A 6 14.82 -2.89 -0.80
N SER A 7 15.47 -1.76 -0.64
CA SER A 7 15.31 -0.87 0.51
C SER A 7 14.14 0.11 0.34
N SER A 8 13.66 0.69 1.44
CA SER A 8 12.68 1.79 1.41
C SER A 8 13.16 2.98 0.57
N GLU A 9 14.46 3.29 0.62
CA GLU A 9 15.03 4.42 -0.13
C GLU A 9 15.01 4.17 -1.63
N GLU A 10 15.35 2.96 -2.07
CA GLU A 10 15.26 2.56 -3.48
C GLU A 10 13.81 2.58 -3.98
N LEU A 11 12.86 2.16 -3.16
CA LEU A 11 11.43 2.23 -3.50
C LEU A 11 10.91 3.67 -3.58
N ARG A 12 11.31 4.53 -2.63
CA ARG A 12 10.98 5.96 -2.67
C ARG A 12 11.58 6.63 -3.89
N LYS A 13 12.81 6.27 -4.27
CA LYS A 13 13.42 6.73 -5.51
C LYS A 13 12.63 6.28 -6.72
N LYS A 14 12.26 4.99 -6.81
CA LYS A 14 11.41 4.47 -7.89
C LYS A 14 10.07 5.21 -7.97
N ALA A 15 9.43 5.48 -6.84
CA ALA A 15 8.19 6.27 -6.79
C ALA A 15 8.42 7.71 -7.30
N ALA A 16 9.50 8.36 -6.88
CA ALA A 16 9.85 9.71 -7.32
C ALA A 16 10.19 9.78 -8.82
N ASP A 17 10.90 8.78 -9.36
CA ASP A 17 11.22 8.67 -10.78
C ASP A 17 9.95 8.51 -11.65
N LEU A 18 8.86 7.97 -11.06
CA LEU A 18 7.52 7.91 -11.66
C LEU A 18 6.69 9.18 -11.42
N GLY A 19 7.22 10.16 -10.70
CA GLY A 19 6.54 11.41 -10.36
C GLY A 19 5.58 11.30 -9.17
N PHE A 20 5.69 10.26 -8.35
CA PHE A 20 4.83 10.05 -7.18
C PHE A 20 5.47 10.59 -5.89
N HIS A 21 4.61 11.04 -4.97
CA HIS A 21 4.99 11.49 -3.64
C HIS A 21 4.49 10.50 -2.58
N VAL A 22 5.41 9.92 -1.81
CA VAL A 22 5.07 9.03 -0.70
C VAL A 22 4.90 9.86 0.58
N ILE A 23 3.64 9.97 1.04
CA ILE A 23 3.23 10.81 2.16
C ILE A 23 2.79 9.93 3.33
N TYR A 24 3.29 10.23 4.53
CA TYR A 24 2.73 9.64 5.74
C TYR A 24 1.53 10.44 6.21
N VAL A 25 0.44 9.76 6.52
CA VAL A 25 -0.76 10.38 7.07
C VAL A 25 -1.14 9.79 8.43
N PRO A 26 -1.83 10.54 9.30
CA PRO A 26 -2.33 10.02 10.56
C PRO A 26 -3.18 8.77 10.33
N HIS A 27 -2.99 7.74 11.17
CA HIS A 27 -3.70 6.47 10.99
C HIS A 27 -5.22 6.65 10.96
N GLU A 28 -5.77 7.49 11.82
CA GLU A 28 -7.23 7.78 11.87
C GLU A 28 -7.81 8.27 10.54
N ARG A 29 -7.02 9.01 9.74
CA ARG A 29 -7.46 9.53 8.44
C ARG A 29 -7.65 8.42 7.41
N ILE A 30 -6.82 7.38 7.50
CA ILE A 30 -6.79 6.27 6.54
C ILE A 30 -7.19 4.95 7.18
N LYS A 31 -7.72 4.91 8.41
CA LYS A 31 -7.84 3.73 9.30
C LYS A 31 -8.44 2.44 8.72
N ASN A 32 -9.23 2.56 7.65
CA ASN A 32 -9.82 1.44 6.91
C ASN A 32 -8.87 0.83 5.87
N HIS A 33 -7.68 1.43 5.71
CA HIS A 33 -6.65 1.11 4.74
C HIS A 33 -5.26 1.30 5.38
N ASN A 34 -4.29 0.50 4.95
CA ASN A 34 -2.92 0.60 5.47
C ASN A 34 -2.06 1.54 4.62
N ALA A 35 -2.35 1.56 3.32
CA ALA A 35 -1.91 2.53 2.35
C ALA A 35 -2.99 2.70 1.27
N CYS A 36 -2.91 3.78 0.51
CA CYS A 36 -3.80 4.05 -0.62
C CYS A 36 -3.12 5.06 -1.56
N TYR A 37 -3.51 5.10 -2.83
CA TYR A 37 -2.84 5.94 -3.82
C TYR A 37 -3.81 6.57 -4.82
N ASN A 38 -3.40 7.67 -5.41
CA ASN A 38 -4.06 8.29 -6.56
C ASN A 38 -2.98 8.85 -7.49
N VAL A 39 -2.70 8.20 -8.61
CA VAL A 39 -1.52 8.51 -9.45
C VAL A 39 -1.84 8.56 -10.94
N ILE A 40 -1.11 9.38 -11.69
CA ILE A 40 -1.13 9.34 -13.16
C ILE A 40 0.06 8.55 -13.68
N VAL A 41 -0.22 7.55 -14.52
CA VAL A 41 0.80 6.80 -15.27
C VAL A 41 0.44 6.86 -16.74
N GLU A 42 1.35 7.36 -17.58
CA GLU A 42 1.15 7.48 -19.04
C GLU A 42 -0.18 8.19 -19.41
N GLY A 43 -0.54 9.22 -18.65
CA GLY A 43 -1.77 10.00 -18.87
C GLY A 43 -3.06 9.31 -18.39
N LYS A 44 -2.97 8.10 -17.81
CA LYS A 44 -4.09 7.39 -17.20
C LYS A 44 -4.10 7.60 -15.69
N ASN A 45 -5.25 7.95 -15.16
CA ASN A 45 -5.44 8.04 -13.71
C ASN A 45 -5.69 6.65 -13.11
N ILE A 46 -4.83 6.21 -12.21
CA ILE A 46 -4.86 4.90 -11.55
C ILE A 46 -5.08 5.12 -10.06
N PHE A 47 -6.23 4.66 -9.57
CA PHE A 47 -6.61 4.75 -8.16
C PHE A 47 -7.61 3.63 -7.79
N PRO A 48 -7.61 3.14 -6.54
CA PRO A 48 -8.69 2.33 -6.00
C PRO A 48 -9.88 3.21 -5.56
N PRO A 49 -11.11 2.67 -5.47
CA PRO A 49 -12.29 3.44 -5.07
C PRO A 49 -12.12 4.23 -3.75
N ALA A 50 -11.37 3.68 -2.80
CA ALA A 50 -11.08 4.31 -1.52
C ALA A 50 -10.38 5.68 -1.65
N ALA A 51 -9.55 5.87 -2.68
CA ALA A 51 -8.82 7.12 -2.89
C ALA A 51 -9.74 8.33 -3.13
N GLN A 52 -10.92 8.10 -3.74
CA GLN A 52 -11.93 9.14 -3.92
C GLN A 52 -12.52 9.58 -2.59
N ALA A 53 -12.91 8.61 -1.74
CA ALA A 53 -13.48 8.90 -0.43
C ALA A 53 -12.47 9.54 0.53
N LEU A 54 -11.19 9.24 0.36
CA LEU A 54 -10.08 9.81 1.12
C LEU A 54 -9.58 11.15 0.55
N GLU A 55 -10.11 11.58 -0.60
CA GLU A 55 -9.70 12.80 -1.31
C GLU A 55 -8.18 12.89 -1.49
N ILE A 56 -7.55 11.76 -1.85
CA ILE A 56 -6.09 11.69 -2.02
C ILE A 56 -5.69 12.58 -3.20
N PRO A 57 -4.77 13.54 -3.02
CA PRO A 57 -4.29 14.36 -4.12
C PRO A 57 -3.64 13.53 -5.23
N LEU A 58 -3.65 14.09 -6.43
CA LEU A 58 -3.06 13.44 -7.60
C LEU A 58 -1.54 13.28 -7.42
N ASN A 59 -1.02 12.13 -7.83
CA ASN A 59 0.37 11.69 -7.70
C ASN A 59 0.84 11.45 -6.26
N GLU A 60 -0.08 11.16 -5.34
CA GLU A 60 0.28 10.79 -3.96
C GLU A 60 0.02 9.31 -3.67
N ILE A 61 0.94 8.72 -2.92
CA ILE A 61 0.81 7.42 -2.26
C ILE A 61 0.83 7.70 -0.76
N TRP A 62 -0.30 7.49 -0.11
CA TRP A 62 -0.46 7.65 1.33
C TRP A 62 -0.15 6.35 2.05
N ILE A 63 0.68 6.44 3.07
CA ILE A 63 0.97 5.34 4.00
C ILE A 63 0.60 5.81 5.40
N SER A 64 -0.11 4.97 6.15
CA SER A 64 -0.38 5.25 7.56
C SER A 64 0.94 5.41 8.33
N GLU A 65 1.10 6.49 9.09
CA GLU A 65 2.30 6.72 9.93
C GLU A 65 2.58 5.57 10.90
N LYS A 66 1.52 4.84 11.31
CA LYS A 66 1.59 3.65 12.16
C LYS A 66 2.46 2.55 11.56
N TRP A 67 2.55 2.49 10.23
CA TRP A 67 3.27 1.46 9.49
C TRP A 67 4.59 1.95 8.90
N LYS A 68 5.10 3.08 9.36
CA LYS A 68 6.35 3.66 8.88
C LYS A 68 7.52 2.66 8.88
N HIS A 69 7.63 1.81 9.90
CA HIS A 69 8.67 0.77 9.99
C HIS A 69 8.50 -0.35 8.97
N TYR A 70 7.29 -0.57 8.44
CA TYR A 70 6.99 -1.54 7.39
C TYR A 70 6.91 -0.92 5.99
N GLU A 71 7.34 0.34 5.83
CA GLU A 71 7.21 1.06 4.56
C GLU A 71 7.73 0.27 3.37
N LYS A 72 8.92 -0.34 3.43
CA LYS A 72 9.51 -1.04 2.28
C LYS A 72 8.56 -2.10 1.71
N PHE A 73 7.84 -2.80 2.59
CA PHE A 73 6.92 -3.85 2.20
C PHE A 73 5.64 -3.27 1.60
N ILE A 74 5.09 -2.26 2.27
CA ILE A 74 3.85 -1.60 1.85
C ILE A 74 4.04 -0.87 0.53
N LEU A 75 5.08 -0.04 0.44
CA LEU A 75 5.37 0.75 -0.76
C LEU A 75 5.67 -0.13 -1.96
N TYR A 76 6.37 -1.26 -1.78
CA TYR A 76 6.56 -2.21 -2.86
C TYR A 76 5.23 -2.81 -3.32
N HIS A 77 4.37 -3.23 -2.39
CA HIS A 77 3.03 -3.72 -2.72
C HIS A 77 2.26 -2.70 -3.58
N GLU A 78 2.20 -1.44 -3.14
CA GLU A 78 1.51 -0.36 -3.86
C GLU A 78 2.10 -0.14 -5.26
N LEU A 79 3.44 -0.09 -5.38
CA LEU A 79 4.10 0.11 -6.67
C LEU A 79 3.86 -1.06 -7.64
N ARG A 80 3.85 -2.31 -7.15
CA ARG A 80 3.51 -3.48 -7.98
C ARG A 80 2.05 -3.46 -8.40
N GLU A 81 1.15 -3.09 -7.50
CA GLU A 81 -0.28 -2.97 -7.82
C GLU A 81 -0.50 -1.90 -8.90
N ILE A 82 0.09 -0.70 -8.75
CA ILE A 82 0.05 0.37 -9.77
C ILE A 82 0.59 -0.12 -11.12
N GLU A 83 1.71 -0.84 -11.13
CA GLU A 83 2.32 -1.39 -12.33
C GLU A 83 1.36 -2.36 -13.06
N TYR A 84 0.76 -3.30 -12.34
CA TYR A 84 -0.21 -4.23 -12.93
C TYR A 84 -1.50 -3.54 -13.40
N ARG A 85 -1.98 -2.55 -12.65
CA ARG A 85 -3.14 -1.73 -13.04
C ARG A 85 -2.86 -0.96 -14.33
N THR A 86 -1.64 -0.43 -14.48
CA THR A 86 -1.19 0.27 -15.70
C THR A 86 -1.17 -0.68 -16.90
N GLN A 87 -0.78 -1.94 -16.69
CA GLN A 87 -0.80 -3.01 -17.70
C GLN A 87 -2.22 -3.53 -18.03
N GLY A 88 -3.26 -2.99 -17.39
CA GLY A 88 -4.65 -3.32 -17.67
C GLY A 88 -5.27 -4.37 -16.76
N ALA A 89 -4.62 -4.75 -15.66
CA ALA A 89 -5.21 -5.66 -14.69
C ALA A 89 -6.39 -5.01 -13.94
N SER A 90 -7.40 -5.84 -13.59
CA SER A 90 -8.45 -5.43 -12.66
C SER A 90 -7.87 -5.14 -11.28
N VAL A 91 -8.63 -4.45 -10.42
CA VAL A 91 -8.19 -4.14 -9.04
C VAL A 91 -7.82 -5.42 -8.31
N GLU A 92 -8.73 -6.40 -8.33
CA GLU A 92 -8.56 -7.68 -7.65
C GLU A 92 -7.36 -8.46 -8.18
N ASN A 93 -7.17 -8.50 -9.51
CA ASN A 93 -6.06 -9.25 -10.10
C ASN A 93 -4.72 -8.55 -9.85
N ALA A 94 -4.67 -7.21 -9.93
CA ALA A 94 -3.48 -6.44 -9.61
C ALA A 94 -3.06 -6.63 -8.14
N HIS A 95 -4.04 -6.61 -7.23
CA HIS A 95 -3.83 -6.85 -5.81
C HIS A 95 -3.31 -8.26 -5.51
N PHE A 96 -3.88 -9.27 -6.16
CA PHE A 96 -3.40 -10.65 -6.03
C PHE A 96 -1.96 -10.80 -6.53
N LEU A 97 -1.63 -10.20 -7.68
CA LEU A 97 -0.29 -10.27 -8.26
C LEU A 97 0.75 -9.52 -7.41
N SER A 98 0.41 -8.36 -6.84
CA SER A 98 1.31 -7.64 -5.93
C SER A 98 1.55 -8.40 -4.63
N GLN A 99 0.52 -9.07 -4.07
CA GLN A 99 0.69 -9.97 -2.92
C GLN A 99 1.60 -11.16 -3.24
N ARG A 100 1.41 -11.79 -4.41
CA ARG A 100 2.29 -12.88 -4.87
C ARG A 100 3.73 -12.42 -4.95
N ASP A 101 3.98 -11.25 -5.53
CA ASP A 101 5.34 -10.71 -5.68
C ASP A 101 5.96 -10.39 -4.30
N CYS A 102 5.18 -9.88 -3.34
CA CYS A 102 5.65 -9.71 -1.96
C CYS A 102 6.05 -11.05 -1.32
N ILE A 103 5.26 -12.11 -1.51
CA ILE A 103 5.56 -13.45 -0.99
C ILE A 103 6.84 -14.01 -1.63
N LEU A 104 6.99 -13.86 -2.94
CA LEU A 104 8.19 -14.33 -3.64
C LEU A 104 9.46 -13.58 -3.19
N MET A 105 9.33 -12.29 -2.86
CA MET A 105 10.46 -11.46 -2.44
C MET A 105 10.82 -11.62 -0.95
N TRP A 106 9.82 -11.70 -0.07
CA TRP A 106 10.00 -11.63 1.39
C TRP A 106 9.36 -12.77 2.16
N GLY A 107 8.95 -13.85 1.46
CA GLY A 107 8.29 -14.99 2.08
C GLY A 107 9.03 -15.54 3.30
N ASP A 108 10.37 -15.47 3.33
CA ASP A 108 11.23 -15.90 4.44
C ASP A 108 11.75 -14.77 5.34
N ASP A 109 11.40 -13.51 5.08
CA ASP A 109 11.81 -12.37 5.90
C ASP A 109 10.94 -12.31 7.18
N PRO A 110 11.54 -12.42 8.38
CA PRO A 110 10.80 -12.40 9.64
C PRO A 110 10.16 -11.04 9.95
N GLU A 111 10.76 -9.93 9.48
CA GLU A 111 10.21 -8.59 9.66
C GLU A 111 8.94 -8.42 8.82
N TRP A 112 8.95 -8.94 7.58
CA TRP A 112 7.77 -8.95 6.71
C TRP A 112 6.63 -9.78 7.29
N ARG A 113 6.93 -11.01 7.74
CA ARG A 113 5.95 -11.89 8.38
C ARG A 113 5.32 -11.24 9.61
N LYS A 114 6.12 -10.56 10.43
CA LYS A 114 5.62 -9.80 11.57
C LYS A 114 4.69 -8.67 11.12
N GLY A 115 5.08 -7.92 10.09
CA GLY A 115 4.27 -6.84 9.54
C GLY A 115 2.92 -7.30 9.01
N LEU A 116 2.85 -8.45 8.35
CA LEU A 116 1.58 -9.05 7.94
C LEU A 116 0.64 -9.31 9.12
N VAL A 117 1.18 -9.86 10.22
CA VAL A 117 0.38 -10.14 11.42
C VAL A 117 -0.10 -8.84 12.06
N ASP A 118 0.78 -7.86 12.23
CA ASP A 118 0.45 -6.57 12.85
C ASP A 118 -0.63 -5.83 12.04
N VAL A 119 -0.50 -5.80 10.70
CA VAL A 119 -1.48 -5.21 9.79
C VAL A 119 -2.82 -5.96 9.89
N HIS A 120 -2.80 -7.30 9.87
CA HIS A 120 -4.02 -8.10 9.98
C HIS A 120 -4.75 -7.87 11.31
N ILE A 121 -4.02 -7.82 12.42
CA ILE A 121 -4.59 -7.51 13.75
C ILE A 121 -5.27 -6.14 13.73
N GLN A 122 -4.64 -5.13 13.11
CA GLN A 122 -5.26 -3.81 12.99
C GLN A 122 -6.53 -3.84 12.15
N ASP A 123 -6.53 -4.53 11.00
CA ASP A 123 -7.72 -4.66 10.17
C ASP A 123 -8.89 -5.30 10.95
N VAL A 124 -8.59 -6.28 11.81
CA VAL A 124 -9.58 -6.89 12.71
C VAL A 124 -10.08 -5.88 13.75
N PHE A 125 -9.20 -5.10 14.38
CA PHE A 125 -9.62 -4.07 15.34
C PHE A 125 -10.53 -3.02 14.69
N THR A 126 -10.15 -2.50 13.53
CA THR A 126 -10.96 -1.52 12.78
C THR A 126 -12.36 -2.08 12.47
N ARG A 127 -12.45 -3.37 12.11
CA ARG A 127 -13.75 -4.04 11.87
C ARG A 127 -14.60 -4.16 13.13
N ILE A 128 -13.99 -4.57 14.26
CA ILE A 128 -14.68 -4.67 15.55
C ILE A 128 -15.25 -3.31 15.96
N GLU A 129 -14.47 -2.24 15.83
CA GLU A 129 -14.93 -0.88 16.15
C GLU A 129 -16.10 -0.43 15.27
N GLY A 130 -16.09 -0.78 13.98
CA GLY A 130 -17.18 -0.49 13.06
C GLY A 130 -18.49 -1.26 13.37
N MET A 131 -18.41 -2.33 14.15
CA MET A 131 -19.57 -3.10 14.61
C MET A 131 -20.19 -2.57 15.90
N ASP A 132 -19.54 -1.63 16.60
CA ASP A 132 -20.07 -1.06 17.85
C ASP A 132 -21.35 -0.24 17.57
N PRO A 133 -22.52 -0.67 18.04
CA PRO A 133 -23.79 0.01 17.79
C PRO A 133 -23.87 1.39 18.44
N LYS A 134 -22.95 1.76 19.35
CA LYS A 134 -22.91 3.09 19.98
C LYS A 134 -22.25 4.18 19.13
N LYS A 135 -21.68 3.84 17.96
CA LYS A 135 -21.01 4.78 17.05
C LYS A 135 -21.75 5.00 15.71
N LYS A 136 -23.00 4.52 15.57
CA LYS A 136 -23.87 4.78 14.42
C LYS A 136 -24.93 5.82 14.74
#